data_AF-A0A7Y5IX99-F1
#
_entry.id   AF-A0A7Y5IX99-F1
#
_cell.length_a   1.000
_cell.length_b   1.000
_cell.length_c   1.000
_cell.angle_alpha   90.00
_cell.angle_beta   90.00
_cell.angle_gamma   90.00
#
_symmetry.space_group_name_H-M   'P 1'
#
loop_
_entity.id
_entity.type
_entity.pdbx_description
1 polymer ?
#
loop_
_entity_poly.entity_id
_entity_poly.type
_entity_poly.pdbx_seq_one_letter_code
_entity_poly.pdbx_strand_id
1 'polypeptide(L)'
;MGTEGAAHRLETLSGFPKSYITLLKPHWIETAEQFLSVCSTQEGTQGVRRLLEIDQRRLADIIKQLRDVVGQEAADRLSRPVPIRPLGLTFGKKGEEKP
;
A
#
# COMPACT_ATOMS: atom_id res chain seq x y z
N MET A 1 14.61 8.76 -13.56
CA MET A 1 14.62 7.31 -13.27
C MET A 1 14.21 7.14 -11.82
N GLY A 2 12.93 6.85 -11.55
CA GLY A 2 12.41 6.72 -10.19
C GLY A 2 12.67 5.31 -9.67
N THR A 3 13.61 5.16 -8.74
CA THR A 3 13.89 3.90 -8.02
C THR A 3 12.99 3.76 -6.79
N GLU A 4 11.78 4.30 -6.80
CA GLU A 4 10.94 4.42 -5.61
C GLU A 4 10.12 3.15 -5.32
N GLY A 5 9.91 2.26 -6.30
CA GLY A 5 9.08 1.04 -6.11
C GLY A 5 9.80 -0.18 -5.53
N ALA A 6 11.14 -0.21 -5.52
CA ALA A 6 11.90 -1.37 -5.04
C ALA A 6 12.28 -1.28 -3.56
N ALA A 7 12.26 -0.08 -2.97
CA ALA A 7 12.83 0.19 -1.65
C ALA A 7 12.05 -0.44 -0.48
N HIS A 8 10.79 -0.83 -0.68
CA HIS A 8 9.91 -1.31 0.39
C HIS A 8 9.28 -2.68 0.11
N ARG A 9 9.96 -3.56 -0.64
CA ARG A 9 9.47 -4.94 -0.82
C ARG A 9 9.49 -5.69 0.50
N LEU A 10 8.43 -6.45 0.78
CA LEU A 10 8.33 -7.23 2.02
C LEU A 10 9.46 -8.27 2.14
N GLU A 11 9.95 -8.80 1.01
CA GLU A 11 11.07 -9.75 0.96
C GLU A 11 12.42 -9.17 1.39
N THR A 12 12.59 -7.85 1.30
CA THR A 12 13.84 -7.18 1.68
C THR A 12 13.80 -6.66 3.12
N LEU A 13 12.67 -6.78 3.82
CA LEU A 13 12.51 -6.31 5.19
C LEU A 13 13.07 -7.32 6.19
N SER A 14 14.20 -6.97 6.80
CA SER A 14 14.78 -7.71 7.92
C SER A 14 13.80 -7.76 9.10
N GLY A 15 13.17 -8.92 9.30
CA GLY A 15 12.18 -9.14 10.36
C GLY A 15 10.80 -9.53 9.84
N PHE A 16 10.54 -9.44 8.54
CA PHE A 16 9.28 -9.89 7.97
C PHE A 16 9.31 -11.40 7.70
N PRO A 17 8.40 -12.21 8.28
CA PRO A 17 8.44 -13.66 8.11
C PRO A 17 8.24 -14.08 6.66
N LYS A 18 9.12 -14.94 6.14
CA LYS A 18 9.00 -15.51 4.78
C LYS A 18 7.67 -16.24 4.57
N SER A 19 7.13 -16.86 5.61
CA SER A 19 5.82 -17.49 5.59
C SER A 19 4.71 -16.49 5.25
N TYR A 20 4.77 -15.27 5.78
CA TYR A 20 3.77 -14.24 5.48
C TYR A 20 3.88 -13.76 4.04
N ILE A 21 5.09 -13.58 3.53
CA ILE A 21 5.31 -13.20 2.12
C ILE A 21 4.72 -14.25 1.18
N THR A 22 4.89 -15.54 1.51
CA THR A 22 4.34 -16.64 0.72
C THR A 22 2.81 -16.60 0.67
N LEU A 23 2.17 -16.23 1.79
CA LEU A 23 0.72 -16.07 1.88
C LEU A 23 0.23 -14.79 1.18
N LEU A 24 1.02 -13.72 1.18
CA LEU A 24 0.64 -12.40 0.64
C LEU A 24 0.86 -12.28 -0.88
N LYS A 25 1.90 -12.92 -1.42
CA LYS A 25 2.21 -12.96 -2.86
C LYS A 25 1.02 -13.32 -3.77
N PRO A 26 0.23 -14.38 -3.52
CA PRO A 26 -0.92 -14.72 -4.37
C PRO A 26 -2.04 -13.66 -4.35
N HIS A 27 -2.02 -12.73 -3.40
CA HIS A 27 -2.97 -11.61 -3.31
C HIS A 27 -2.39 -10.28 -3.85
N TRP A 28 -1.28 -10.34 -4.61
CA TRP A 28 -0.57 -9.17 -5.14
C TRP A 28 -0.09 -8.18 -4.06
N ILE A 29 0.22 -8.69 -2.86
CA ILE A 29 0.79 -7.90 -1.76
C ILE A 29 2.28 -8.24 -1.66
N GLU A 30 3.10 -7.48 -2.35
CA GLU A 30 4.55 -7.68 -2.45
C GLU A 30 5.35 -6.57 -1.75
N THR A 31 4.75 -5.40 -1.58
CA THR A 31 5.39 -4.23 -0.93
C THR A 31 4.67 -3.81 0.35
N ALA A 32 5.40 -3.11 1.22
CA ALA A 32 4.86 -2.51 2.44
C ALA A 32 3.71 -1.54 2.12
N GLU A 33 3.82 -0.77 1.03
CA GLU A 33 2.78 0.16 0.57
C GLU A 33 1.48 -0.56 0.19
N GLN A 34 1.58 -1.65 -0.56
CA GLN A 34 0.41 -2.47 -0.92
C GLN A 34 -0.23 -3.07 0.32
N PHE A 35 0.58 -3.60 1.24
CA PHE A 35 0.09 -4.14 2.50
C PHE A 35 -0.68 -3.09 3.31
N LEU A 36 -0.10 -1.89 3.45
CA LEU A 36 -0.73 -0.77 4.14
C LEU A 36 -2.00 -0.31 3.42
N SER A 37 -2.00 -0.27 2.09
CA SER A 37 -3.16 0.11 1.28
C SER A 37 -4.33 -0.86 1.48
N VAL A 38 -4.07 -2.18 1.50
CA VAL A 38 -5.10 -3.18 1.81
C VAL A 38 -5.62 -2.99 3.24
N CYS A 39 -4.72 -2.76 4.19
CA CYS A 39 -5.06 -2.49 5.58
C CYS A 39 -5.69 -1.10 5.83
N SER A 40 -5.80 -0.24 4.82
CA SER A 40 -6.52 1.04 4.94
C SER A 40 -8.04 0.84 5.05
N THR A 41 -8.55 -0.36 4.75
CA THR A 41 -9.97 -0.71 4.89
C THR A 41 -10.21 -1.74 6.00
N GLN A 42 -11.40 -1.71 6.59
CA GLN A 42 -11.77 -2.70 7.60
C GLN A 42 -11.82 -4.13 7.02
N GLU A 43 -12.32 -4.28 5.78
CA GLU A 43 -12.38 -5.57 5.09
C GLU A 43 -11.00 -6.12 4.77
N GLY A 44 -10.10 -5.29 4.21
CA GLY A 44 -8.73 -5.71 3.92
C GLY A 44 -7.95 -6.05 5.19
N THR A 45 -8.13 -5.28 6.27
CA THR A 45 -7.55 -5.60 7.59
C THR A 45 -8.02 -6.96 8.10
N GLN A 46 -9.32 -7.26 8.03
CA GLN A 46 -9.85 -8.56 8.44
C GLN A 46 -9.38 -9.70 7.53
N GLY A 47 -9.30 -9.45 6.22
CA GLY A 47 -8.78 -10.40 5.23
C GLY A 47 -7.33 -10.77 5.51
N VAL A 48 -6.46 -9.79 5.69
CA VAL A 48 -5.05 -9.99 6.02
C VAL A 48 -4.89 -10.69 7.38
N ARG A 49 -5.70 -10.32 8.38
CA ARG A 49 -5.68 -10.99 9.68
C ARG A 49 -5.96 -12.49 9.59
N ARG A 50 -6.99 -12.86 8.80
CA ARG A 50 -7.36 -14.26 8.58
C ARG A 50 -6.32 -14.98 7.72
N LEU A 51 -5.83 -14.33 6.68
CA LEU A 51 -4.83 -14.88 5.77
C LEU A 51 -3.52 -15.22 6.49
N LEU A 52 -3.07 -14.34 7.40
CA LEU A 52 -1.84 -14.54 8.16
C LEU A 52 -2.05 -15.33 9.46
N GLU A 53 -3.30 -15.66 9.81
CA GLU A 53 -3.67 -16.34 11.05
C GLU A 53 -3.07 -15.69 12.31
N ILE A 54 -3.06 -14.35 12.36
CA ILE A 54 -2.51 -13.58 13.48
C ILE A 54 -3.58 -12.82 14.25
N ASP A 55 -3.28 -12.50 15.51
CA ASP A 55 -4.12 -11.62 16.30
C ASP A 55 -4.13 -10.18 15.78
N GLN A 56 -5.21 -9.46 16.09
CA GLN A 56 -5.36 -8.05 15.74
C GLN A 56 -4.23 -7.18 16.30
N ARG A 57 -3.74 -7.47 17.51
CA ARG A 57 -2.61 -6.74 18.11
C ARG A 57 -1.33 -6.92 17.30
N ARG A 58 -1.07 -8.13 16.81
CA ARG A 58 0.11 -8.44 16.03
C ARG A 58 0.03 -7.82 14.63
N LEU A 59 -1.15 -7.83 14.03
CA LEU A 59 -1.39 -7.11 12.78
C LEU A 59 -1.17 -5.59 12.93
N ALA A 60 -1.65 -4.99 14.02
CA ALA A 60 -1.45 -3.56 14.28
C ALA A 60 0.05 -3.21 14.46
N ASP A 61 0.82 -4.08 15.12
CA ASP A 61 2.27 -3.91 15.25
C ASP A 61 2.98 -3.96 13.90
N ILE A 62 2.63 -4.94 13.05
CA ILE A 62 3.15 -5.04 11.68
C ILE A 62 2.83 -3.79 10.87
N ILE A 63 1.58 -3.32 10.90
CA ILE A 63 1.17 -2.09 10.21
C ILE A 63 2.03 -0.91 10.70
N LYS A 64 2.25 -0.79 12.02
CA LYS A 64 3.08 0.28 12.59
C LYS A 64 4.53 0.19 12.11
N GLN A 65 5.13 -1.00 12.12
CA GLN A 65 6.49 -1.23 11.62
C GLN A 65 6.61 -0.89 10.13
N LEU A 66 5.64 -1.31 9.32
CA LEU A 66 5.64 -1.01 7.89
C LEU A 66 5.49 0.49 7.65
N ARG A 67 4.63 1.20 8.39
CA ARG A 67 4.50 2.67 8.30
C ARG A 67 5.79 3.40 8.63
N ASP A 68 6.57 2.88 9.58
CA ASP A 68 7.89 3.43 9.92
C ASP A 68 8.87 3.26 8.76
N VAL A 69 8.88 2.08 8.14
CA VAL A 69 9.73 1.74 6.99
C VAL A 69 9.41 2.58 5.75
N VAL A 70 8.14 2.71 5.37
CA VAL A 70 7.78 3.52 4.18
C VAL A 70 7.87 5.03 4.48
N GLY A 71 7.91 5.40 5.75
CA GLY A 71 7.83 6.78 6.20
C GLY A 71 6.39 7.24 6.40
N GLN A 72 6.20 8.06 7.43
CA GLN A 72 4.88 8.53 7.88
C GLN A 72 4.14 9.33 6.80
N GLU A 73 4.86 10.10 5.98
CA GLU A 73 4.29 10.85 4.86
C GLU A 73 3.74 9.95 3.75
N ALA A 74 4.46 8.87 3.39
CA ALA A 74 3.99 7.93 2.37
C ALA A 74 2.77 7.14 2.87
N ALA A 75 2.81 6.70 4.12
CA ALA A 75 1.68 6.06 4.77
C ALA A 75 0.43 6.96 4.82
N ASP A 76 0.59 8.26 5.13
CA ASP A 76 -0.52 9.22 5.14
C ASP A 76 -1.12 9.38 3.73
N ARG A 77 -0.28 9.44 2.68
CA ARG A 77 -0.75 9.50 1.29
C ARG A 77 -1.55 8.28 0.86
N LEU A 78 -1.18 7.08 1.32
CA LEU A 78 -1.91 5.83 1.05
C LEU A 78 -3.22 5.72 1.85
N SER A 79 -3.27 6.38 3.01
CA SER A 79 -4.44 6.41 3.88
C SER A 79 -5.44 7.49 3.48
N ARG A 80 -5.02 8.48 2.68
CA ARG A 80 -5.92 9.47 2.11
C ARG A 80 -6.75 8.81 1.01
N PRO A 81 -8.09 8.87 1.07
CA PRO A 81 -8.90 8.52 -0.08
C PRO A 81 -8.46 9.43 -1.21
N VAL A 82 -7.96 8.84 -2.30
CA VAL A 82 -7.64 9.61 -3.50
C VAL A 82 -8.94 10.31 -3.87
N PRO A 83 -9.00 11.66 -3.86
CA PRO A 83 -10.18 12.34 -4.36
C PRO A 83 -10.32 11.84 -5.79
N ILE A 84 -11.40 11.10 -6.05
CA ILE A 84 -11.73 10.59 -7.39
C ILE A 84 -11.98 11.83 -8.23
N ARG A 85 -10.92 12.40 -8.79
CA ARG A 85 -11.06 13.36 -9.87
C ARG A 85 -11.64 12.53 -11.01
N PRO A 86 -12.84 12.87 -11.51
CA PRO A 86 -13.42 12.13 -12.61
C PRO A 86 -12.37 12.07 -13.73
N LEU A 87 -12.20 10.88 -14.32
CA LEU A 87 -11.25 10.55 -15.38
C LEU A 87 -11.37 11.41 -16.67
N GLY A 88 -12.15 12.50 -16.64
CA GLY A 88 -12.42 13.40 -17.76
C GLY A 88 -11.65 14.73 -17.77
N LEU A 89 -10.72 15.00 -16.84
CA LEU A 89 -10.06 16.33 -16.75
C LEU A 89 -8.55 16.37 -17.05
N THR A 90 -7.93 15.25 -17.46
CA THR A 90 -6.49 15.22 -17.83
C THR A 90 -6.22 15.10 -19.34
N PHE A 91 -7.26 15.05 -20.18
CA PHE A 91 -7.15 15.21 -21.64
C PHE A 91 -7.90 16.46 -22.08
N GLY A 92 -7.34 17.63 -21.79
CA GLY A 92 -8.01 18.91 -22.08
C GLY A 92 -7.09 20.12 -22.03
N LYS A 93 -5.85 20.00 -22.51
CA LYS A 93 -5.03 21.16 -22.89
C LYS A 93 -4.20 20.82 -24.13
N LYS A 94 -4.84 20.84 -25.31
CA LYS A 94 -4.16 21.23 -26.55
C LYS A 94 -5.16 21.53 -27.65
N GLY A 95 -5.13 22.78 -28.11
CA GLY A 95 -5.83 23.23 -29.32
C GLY A 95 -7.10 24.00 -29.01
N GLU A 96 -7.01 25.33 -29.01
CA GLU A 96 -7.74 26.20 -29.95
C GLU A 96 -7.46 27.66 -29.57
N GLU A 97 -6.44 28.17 -30.24
CA GLU A 97 -6.21 29.60 -30.40
C GLU A 97 -7.29 30.14 -31.36
N LYS A 98 -8.21 30.94 -30.79
CA LYS A 98 -8.78 32.20 -31.30
C LYS A 98 -9.45 32.24 -32.70
N PRO A 99 -10.70 32.74 -32.80
CA PRO A 99 -11.12 33.57 -33.93
C PRO A 99 -10.73 35.05 -33.74
#